data_AF-A0A9P6NSK9-F1
#
_entry.id   AF-A0A9P6NSK9-F1
#
_cell.length_a   1.000
_cell.length_b   1.000
_cell.length_c   1.000
_cell.angle_alpha   90.00
_cell.angle_beta   90.00
_cell.angle_gamma   90.00
#
_symmetry.space_group_name_H-M   'P 1'
#
loop_
_entity.id
_entity.type
_entity.pdbx_description
1 polymer ?
#
loop_
_entity_poly.entity_id
_entity_poly.type
_entity_poly.pdbx_seq_one_letter_code
_entity_poly.pdbx_strand_id
1 'polypeptide(L)'
;MDDTPLTWASFHQAFHLEFKPSNSEQLACSHFKQLKQTRTITKYVVAFCNSMLELPNMDGEDAKDQFIQGLHYEARLQVLFHGPANLTQAYIFMENYEAAQQSAQGM
;
A
#
# COMPACT_ATOMS: atom_id res chain seq x y z
N MET A 1 -5.90 -33.70 22.88
CA MET A 1 -7.13 -32.95 23.18
C MET A 1 -7.54 -32.31 21.87
N ASP A 2 -8.73 -32.65 21.38
CA ASP A 2 -9.25 -32.29 20.07
C ASP A 2 -9.32 -30.76 19.87
N ASP A 3 -8.30 -30.21 19.21
CA ASP A 3 -8.25 -28.82 18.74
C ASP A 3 -8.96 -28.71 17.37
N THR A 4 -10.14 -29.32 17.25
CA THR A 4 -10.96 -29.18 16.04
C THR A 4 -11.66 -27.83 16.09
N PRO A 5 -11.37 -26.93 15.14
CA PRO A 5 -11.97 -25.60 15.11
C PRO A 5 -13.48 -25.69 14.90
N LEU A 6 -14.25 -25.32 15.93
CA LEU A 6 -15.72 -25.37 15.96
C LEU A 6 -16.41 -24.32 15.08
N THR A 7 -15.66 -23.35 14.56
CA THR A 7 -16.16 -22.31 13.65
C THR A 7 -15.28 -22.17 12.42
N TRP A 8 -15.88 -21.75 11.31
CA TRP A 8 -15.16 -21.43 10.07
C TRP A 8 -14.02 -20.43 10.29
N ALA A 9 -14.23 -19.44 11.17
CA ALA A 9 -13.21 -18.47 11.55
C ALA A 9 -12.01 -19.11 12.28
N SER A 10 -12.27 -19.98 13.26
CA SER A 10 -11.20 -20.73 13.95
C SER A 10 -10.48 -21.70 13.02
N PHE A 11 -11.18 -22.28 12.03
CA PHE A 11 -10.57 -23.17 11.05
C PHE A 11 -9.64 -22.40 10.12
N HIS A 12 -10.11 -21.25 9.62
CA HIS A 12 -9.32 -20.38 8.77
C HIS A 12 -8.07 -19.85 9.50
N GLN A 13 -8.19 -19.55 10.79
CA GLN A 13 -7.07 -19.11 11.63
C GLN A 13 -6.06 -20.23 11.88
N ALA A 14 -6.52 -21.44 12.25
CA ALA A 14 -5.65 -22.60 12.45
C ALA A 14 -4.97 -23.02 11.15
N PHE A 15 -5.69 -23.02 10.03
CA PHE A 15 -5.16 -23.30 8.70
C PHE A 15 -4.10 -22.28 8.28
N HIS A 16 -4.34 -20.99 8.51
CA HIS A 16 -3.31 -19.97 8.30
C HIS A 16 -2.11 -20.17 9.23
N LEU A 17 -2.30 -20.56 10.49
CA LEU A 17 -1.19 -20.77 11.41
C LEU A 17 -0.30 -21.95 10.97
N GLU A 18 -0.92 -23.02 10.49
CA GLU A 18 -0.25 -24.27 10.11
C GLU A 18 0.51 -24.16 8.78
N PHE A 19 -0.04 -23.43 7.81
CA PHE A 19 0.47 -23.38 6.43
C PHE A 19 1.14 -22.06 6.04
N LYS A 20 1.13 -21.04 6.89
CA LYS A 20 1.79 -19.76 6.61
C LYS A 20 3.26 -19.85 7.04
N PRO A 21 4.24 -19.66 6.13
CA PRO A 21 5.64 -19.56 6.51
C PRO A 21 5.79 -18.40 7.52
N SER A 22 6.46 -18.63 8.65
CA SER A 22 6.56 -17.66 9.76
C SER A 22 7.10 -16.27 9.36
N ASN A 23 7.76 -16.19 8.21
CA ASN A 23 8.38 -15.02 7.62
C ASN A 23 7.60 -14.43 6.43
N SER A 24 6.51 -15.04 5.98
CA SER A 24 5.73 -14.58 4.82
C SER A 24 5.07 -13.20 5.03
N GLU A 25 4.56 -12.92 6.23
CA GLU A 25 4.05 -11.58 6.58
C GLU A 25 5.16 -10.55 6.63
N GLN A 26 6.31 -10.91 7.22
CA GLN A 26 7.46 -10.01 7.30
C GLN A 26 8.06 -9.73 5.92
N LEU A 27 8.07 -10.72 5.03
CA LEU A 27 8.46 -10.59 3.62
C LEU A 27 7.49 -9.68 2.88
N ALA A 28 6.17 -9.89 3.01
CA ALA A 28 5.17 -9.04 2.39
C ALA A 28 5.26 -7.58 2.90
N CYS A 29 5.41 -7.38 4.21
CA CYS A 29 5.63 -6.05 4.80
C CYS A 29 6.95 -5.42 4.33
N SER A 30 8.00 -6.20 4.16
CA SER A 30 9.29 -5.71 3.65
C SER A 30 9.20 -5.33 2.18
N HIS A 31 8.53 -6.14 1.36
CA HIS A 31 8.26 -5.84 -0.05
C HIS A 31 7.43 -4.57 -0.19
N PHE A 32 6.39 -4.44 0.63
CA PHE A 32 5.56 -3.24 0.68
C PHE A 32 6.34 -2.00 1.11
N LYS A 33 7.23 -2.12 2.11
CA LYS A 33 8.12 -1.03 2.52
C LYS A 33 9.15 -0.63 1.46
N GLN A 34 9.49 -1.55 0.57
CA GLN A 34 10.42 -1.32 -0.54
C GLN A 34 9.73 -0.85 -1.82
N LEU A 35 8.40 -0.79 -1.85
CA LEU A 35 7.65 -0.32 -3.00
C LEU A 35 7.99 1.15 -3.27
N LYS A 36 8.56 1.41 -4.45
CA LYS A 36 8.89 2.77 -4.91
C LYS A 36 8.33 3.01 -6.30
N GLN A 37 7.96 4.25 -6.57
CA GLN A 37 7.59 4.72 -7.88
C GLN A 37 8.80 4.65 -8.81
N THR A 38 8.77 3.76 -9.81
CA THR A 38 9.87 3.58 -10.79
C THR A 38 9.60 4.18 -12.16
N ARG A 39 8.33 4.36 -12.54
CA ARG A 39 7.91 4.87 -13.84
C ARG A 39 6.79 5.90 -13.67
N THR A 40 5.62 5.61 -14.22
CA THR A 40 4.43 6.45 -14.12
C THR A 40 3.76 6.28 -12.77
N ILE A 41 3.01 7.28 -12.34
CA ILE A 41 2.37 7.22 -11.03
C ILE A 41 1.22 6.21 -11.06
N THR A 42 0.48 6.12 -12.17
CA THR A 42 -0.56 5.08 -12.35
C THR A 42 -0.04 3.66 -12.12
N LYS A 43 1.16 3.33 -12.62
CA LYS A 43 1.76 1.99 -12.41
C LYS A 43 2.14 1.76 -10.96
N TYR A 44 2.59 2.81 -10.26
CA TYR A 44 2.88 2.76 -8.85
C TYR A 44 1.60 2.51 -8.02
N VAL A 45 0.50 3.22 -8.32
CA VAL A 45 -0.79 3.02 -7.65
C VAL A 45 -1.28 1.57 -7.78
N VAL A 46 -1.25 1.01 -8.99
CA VAL A 46 -1.66 -0.39 -9.22
C VAL A 46 -0.79 -1.36 -8.41
N ALA A 47 0.53 -1.16 -8.40
CA ALA A 47 1.45 -2.01 -7.63
C ALA A 47 1.22 -1.87 -6.11
N PHE A 48 0.91 -0.66 -5.64
CA PHE A 48 0.59 -0.38 -4.25
C PHE A 48 -0.71 -1.08 -3.83
N CYS A 49 -1.79 -0.95 -4.61
CA CYS A 49 -3.06 -1.63 -4.33
C CYS A 49 -2.92 -3.14 -4.32
N ASN A 50 -2.18 -3.72 -5.28
CA ASN A 50 -1.91 -5.17 -5.30
C ASN A 50 -1.17 -5.62 -4.04
N SER A 51 -0.16 -4.86 -3.61
CA SER A 51 0.59 -5.17 -2.39
C SER A 51 -0.26 -5.03 -1.13
N MET A 52 -1.21 -4.09 -1.12
CA MET A 52 -2.15 -3.91 -0.01
C MET A 52 -3.15 -5.07 0.09
N LEU A 53 -3.54 -5.68 -1.03
CA LEU A 53 -4.40 -6.88 -1.04
C LEU A 53 -3.68 -8.13 -0.51
N GLU A 54 -2.36 -8.18 -0.63
CA GLU A 54 -1.54 -9.27 -0.09
C GLU A 54 -1.28 -9.13 1.42
N LEU A 55 -1.54 -7.96 2.00
CA LEU A 55 -1.29 -7.65 3.41
C LEU A 55 -2.59 -7.61 4.22
N PRO A 56 -2.87 -8.62 5.07
CA PRO A 56 -4.16 -8.73 5.74
C PRO A 56 -4.43 -7.69 6.84
N ASN A 57 -3.41 -7.02 7.39
CA ASN A 57 -3.55 -6.15 8.57
C ASN A 57 -2.68 -4.89 8.45
N MET A 58 -3.07 -3.95 7.60
CA MET A 58 -2.41 -2.64 7.53
C MET A 58 -3.32 -1.53 8.01
N ASP A 59 -2.84 -0.74 8.97
CA ASP A 59 -3.54 0.46 9.42
C ASP A 59 -3.60 1.48 8.26
N GLY A 60 -4.71 2.21 8.14
CA GLY A 60 -4.90 3.22 7.11
C GLY A 60 -3.89 4.37 7.20
N GLU A 61 -3.42 4.69 8.41
CA GLU A 61 -2.36 5.67 8.62
C GLU A 61 -1.00 5.15 8.14
N ASP A 62 -0.65 3.91 8.47
CA ASP A 62 0.56 3.24 7.98
C ASP A 62 0.55 3.11 6.44
N ALA A 63 -0.62 2.86 5.85
CA ALA A 63 -0.81 2.83 4.40
C ALA A 63 -0.53 4.17 3.74
N LYS A 64 -1.08 5.25 4.29
CA LYS A 64 -0.85 6.60 3.80
C LYS A 64 0.64 6.96 3.89
N ASP A 65 1.27 6.73 5.02
CA ASP A 65 2.67 7.11 5.22
C ASP A 65 3.61 6.33 4.30
N GLN A 66 3.35 5.03 4.13
CA GLN A 66 4.12 4.21 3.21
C GLN A 66 3.87 4.60 1.74
N PHE A 67 2.62 4.92 1.39
CA PHE A 67 2.27 5.41 0.06
C PHE A 67 3.06 6.69 -0.28
N ILE A 68 3.08 7.66 0.63
CA ILE A 68 3.80 8.93 0.44
C ILE A 68 5.31 8.72 0.37
N GLN A 69 5.88 7.85 1.19
CA GLN A 69 7.32 7.56 1.17
C GLN A 69 7.79 6.90 -0.13
N GLY A 70 6.96 6.05 -0.74
CA GLY A 70 7.27 5.37 -2.00
C GLY A 70 7.14 6.26 -3.24
N LEU A 71 6.54 7.45 -3.15
CA LEU A 71 6.45 8.41 -4.26
C LEU A 71 7.83 8.98 -4.64
N HIS A 72 7.96 9.37 -5.91
CA HIS A 72 9.12 10.12 -6.38
C HIS A 72 9.25 11.46 -5.65
N TYR A 73 10.47 11.99 -5.50
CA TYR A 73 10.77 13.13 -4.63
C TYR A 73 9.85 14.35 -4.87
N GLU A 74 9.66 14.73 -6.13
CA GLU A 74 8.86 15.90 -6.50
C GLU A 74 7.36 15.71 -6.20
N ALA A 75 6.80 14.55 -6.58
CA ALA A 75 5.42 14.20 -6.28
C ALA A 75 5.18 14.11 -4.75
N ARG A 76 6.13 13.51 -4.03
CA ARG A 76 6.09 13.40 -2.58
C ARG A 76 6.04 14.77 -1.90
N LEU A 77 6.87 15.72 -2.33
CA LEU A 77 6.87 17.07 -1.77
C LEU A 77 5.52 17.76 -1.96
N GLN A 78 4.92 17.63 -3.15
CA GLN A 78 3.61 18.23 -3.44
C GLN A 78 2.51 17.62 -2.58
N VAL A 79 2.48 16.29 -2.46
CA VAL A 79 1.50 15.60 -1.59
C VAL A 79 1.69 16.00 -0.13
N LEU A 80 2.94 16.03 0.38
CA LEU A 80 3.22 16.47 1.76
C LEU A 80 2.86 17.94 1.99
N PHE A 81 3.08 18.81 1.01
CA PHE A 81 2.73 20.23 1.10
C PHE A 81 1.22 20.43 1.31
N HIS A 82 0.38 19.60 0.68
CA HIS A 82 -1.07 19.64 0.83
C HIS A 82 -1.58 18.89 2.08
N GLY A 83 -0.76 18.08 2.74
CA GLY A 83 -1.06 17.46 4.03
C GLY A 83 -2.30 16.55 4.03
N PRO A 84 -2.28 15.40 3.35
CA PRO A 84 -3.45 14.51 3.27
C PRO A 84 -3.80 13.90 4.64
N ALA A 85 -5.08 13.93 4.99
CA ALA A 85 -5.60 13.32 6.20
C ALA A 85 -5.78 11.79 6.07
N ASN A 86 -5.89 11.28 4.85
CA ASN A 86 -6.04 9.85 4.58
C ASN A 86 -5.46 9.47 3.22
N LEU A 87 -5.36 8.17 2.96
CA LEU A 87 -4.82 7.62 1.71
C LEU A 87 -5.58 8.13 0.47
N THR A 88 -6.91 8.26 0.53
CA THR A 88 -7.71 8.78 -0.59
C THR A 88 -7.34 10.22 -0.95
N GLN A 89 -7.12 11.08 0.04
CA GLN A 89 -6.66 12.44 -0.21
C GLN A 89 -5.24 12.47 -0.79
N ALA A 90 -4.36 11.57 -0.35
CA ALA A 90 -3.03 11.44 -0.92
C ALA A 90 -3.08 11.06 -2.41
N TYR A 91 -4.01 10.19 -2.80
CA TYR A 91 -4.27 9.85 -4.21
C TYR A 91 -4.74 11.07 -5.02
N ILE A 92 -5.73 11.81 -4.53
CA ILE A 92 -6.27 12.98 -5.23
C ILE A 92 -5.17 14.03 -5.46
N PHE A 93 -4.36 14.32 -4.45
CA PHE A 93 -3.26 15.29 -4.57
C PHE A 93 -2.20 14.84 -5.58
N MET A 94 -1.92 13.55 -5.62
CA MET A 94 -1.04 12.96 -6.61
C MET A 94 -1.63 13.08 -8.03
N GLU A 95 -2.89 12.74 -8.23
CA GLU A 95 -3.54 12.80 -9.55
C GLU A 95 -3.56 14.24 -10.09
N ASN A 96 -3.85 15.21 -9.21
CA ASN A 96 -3.80 16.63 -9.55
C ASN A 96 -2.39 17.07 -9.97
N TYR A 97 -1.36 16.56 -9.32
CA TYR A 97 0.02 16.81 -9.70
C TYR A 97 0.37 16.17 -11.05
N GLU A 98 -0.03 14.93 -11.30
CA GLU A 98 0.21 14.24 -12.58
C GLU A 98 -0.47 14.99 -13.74
N ALA A 99 -1.72 15.45 -13.54
CA ALA A 99 -2.44 16.25 -14.51
C ALA A 99 -1.73 17.59 -14.81
N ALA A 100 -1.24 18.28 -13.77
CA ALA A 100 -0.50 19.53 -13.93
C ALA A 100 0.82 19.31 -14.71
N GLN A 101 1.54 18.22 -14.41
CA GLN A 101 2.77 17.85 -15.14
C GLN A 101 2.49 17.55 -16.62
N GLN A 102 1.42 16.80 -16.92
CA GLN A 102 1.04 16.49 -18.30
C GLN A 102 0.66 17.75 -19.09
N SER A 103 -0.06 18.70 -18.48
CA SER A 103 -0.37 19.97 -19.14
C SER A 103 0.85 20.84 -19.43
N ALA A 104 1.89 20.76 -18.59
CA ALA A 104 3.14 21.50 -18.79
C ALA A 104 4.05 20.88 -19.87
N GLN A 105 3.95 19.58 -20.13
CA GLN A 105 4.72 18.88 -21.18
C GLN A 105 4.06 18.92 -22.56
N GLY A 106 2.78 19.29 -22.63
CA GLY A 106 1.99 19.38 -23.87
C GLY A 106 1.93 20.79 -24.51
N MET A 107 2.66 21.76 -23.97
CA MET A 107 2.87 23.11 -24.54
C MET A 107 4.29 23.25 -25.10
#